data_AF-A0A3B9AKF7-F1
#
_entry.id   AF-A0A3B9AKF7-F1
#
_cell.length_a   1.000
_cell.length_b   1.000
_cell.length_c   1.000
_cell.angle_alpha   90.00
_cell.angle_beta   90.00
_cell.angle_gamma   90.00
#
_symmetry.space_group_name_H-M   'P 1'
#
loop_
_entity.id
_entity.type
_entity.pdbx_description
1 polymer ?
#
loop_
_entity_poly.entity_id
_entity_poly.type
_entity_poly.pdbx_seq_one_letter_code
_entity_poly.pdbx_strand_id
1 'polypeptide(L)'
;MAKSRMEKLNNKGVSVYLVDAAHPLTRGWFLSDPVFEANRVTAFITRMSEVETMEMSVIRNNYDARQSRNDILLYAKPKFASSLPDTAKMQIFDHQIEKIEVCELNHVRSIGLPLLGCSGLVTLLYLITNTY
;
A
#
# COMPACT_ATOMS: atom_id res chain seq x y z
N MET A 1 -11.48 -3.69 18.60
CA MET A 1 -11.32 -4.43 17.32
C MET A 1 -10.68 -3.48 16.32
N ALA A 2 -9.50 -3.83 15.78
CA ALA A 2 -8.85 -3.02 14.76
C ALA A 2 -9.69 -3.07 13.47
N LYS A 3 -10.03 -1.91 12.92
CA LYS A 3 -10.82 -1.77 11.70
C LYS A 3 -9.94 -2.14 10.51
N SER A 4 -10.33 -3.14 9.73
CA SER A 4 -9.47 -3.67 8.67
C SER A 4 -9.22 -2.65 7.56
N ARG A 5 -8.00 -2.65 7.03
CA ARG A 5 -7.53 -1.69 6.03
C ARG A 5 -7.94 -2.06 4.60
N MET A 6 -8.37 -3.30 4.36
CA MET A 6 -8.70 -3.81 3.03
C MET A 6 -10.12 -3.48 2.56
N GLU A 7 -11.03 -3.16 3.46
CA GLU A 7 -12.45 -2.94 3.19
C GLU A 7 -12.75 -1.67 2.36
N LYS A 8 -11.74 -0.84 2.08
CA LYS A 8 -11.88 0.45 1.38
C LYS A 8 -11.30 0.47 -0.05
N LEU A 9 -10.77 -0.64 -0.56
CA LEU A 9 -10.06 -0.64 -1.85
C LEU A 9 -11.03 -0.93 -3.01
N ASN A 10 -11.25 0.08 -3.86
CA ASN A 10 -11.94 -0.07 -5.14
C ASN A 10 -10.91 -0.46 -6.21
N ASN A 11 -11.06 -1.65 -6.80
CA ASN A 11 -10.10 -2.23 -7.74
C ASN A 11 -10.41 -1.94 -9.22
N LYS A 12 -11.44 -1.14 -9.54
CA LYS A 12 -11.80 -0.83 -10.93
C LYS A 12 -10.74 0.01 -11.62
N GLY A 13 -10.03 -0.59 -12.57
CA GLY A 13 -8.98 0.08 -13.36
C GLY A 13 -7.69 0.32 -12.58
N VAL A 14 -7.44 -0.46 -11.52
CA VAL A 14 -6.27 -0.37 -10.65
C VAL A 14 -5.49 -1.68 -10.73
N SER A 15 -4.18 -1.61 -11.01
CA SER A 15 -3.34 -2.81 -10.98
C SER A 15 -2.96 -3.14 -9.55
N VAL A 16 -2.99 -4.42 -9.16
CA VAL A 16 -2.66 -4.82 -7.80
C VAL A 16 -1.42 -5.70 -7.83
N TYR A 17 -0.47 -5.39 -6.95
CA TYR A 17 0.78 -6.11 -6.82
C TYR A 17 0.99 -6.53 -5.38
N LEU A 18 1.69 -7.65 -5.20
CA LEU A 18 2.18 -8.13 -3.94
C LEU A 18 3.69 -8.09 -3.98
N VAL A 19 4.32 -7.55 -2.94
CA VAL A 19 5.74 -7.23 -2.92
C VAL A 19 6.36 -7.85 -1.67
N ASP A 20 7.53 -8.47 -1.79
CA ASP A 20 8.30 -8.88 -0.61
C ASP A 20 8.82 -7.63 0.11
N ALA A 21 8.38 -7.41 1.35
CA ALA A 21 8.82 -6.25 2.13
C ALA A 21 10.34 -6.20 2.35
N ALA A 22 11.03 -7.35 2.36
CA ALA A 22 12.49 -7.40 2.49
C ALA A 22 13.23 -7.14 1.17
N HIS A 23 12.60 -7.43 0.03
CA HIS A 23 13.21 -7.36 -1.30
C HIS A 23 12.30 -6.65 -2.29
N PRO A 24 11.90 -5.39 -2.03
CA PRO A 24 10.83 -4.75 -2.78
C PRO A 24 11.19 -4.52 -4.25
N LEU A 25 12.48 -4.41 -4.58
CA LEU A 25 12.97 -4.15 -5.94
C LEU A 25 13.12 -5.41 -6.79
N THR A 26 13.19 -6.60 -6.18
CA THR A 26 13.58 -7.83 -6.88
C THR A 26 12.58 -8.95 -6.75
N ARG A 27 11.63 -8.87 -5.80
CA ARG A 27 10.64 -9.92 -5.59
C ARG A 27 9.22 -9.36 -5.44
N GLY A 28 8.42 -9.57 -6.48
CA GLY A 28 7.01 -9.21 -6.52
C GLY A 28 6.15 -10.18 -7.33
N TRP A 29 4.83 -10.03 -7.17
CA TRP A 29 3.81 -10.76 -7.89
C TRP A 29 2.73 -9.80 -8.37
N PHE A 30 2.24 -10.02 -9.58
CA PHE A 30 1.02 -9.41 -10.09
C PHE A 30 -0.20 -10.18 -9.60
N LEU A 31 -1.24 -9.48 -9.16
CA LEU A 31 -2.51 -10.06 -8.72
C LEU A 31 -3.57 -9.83 -9.80
N SER A 32 -3.94 -10.90 -10.51
CA SER A 32 -5.04 -10.86 -11.47
C SER A 32 -6.38 -11.12 -10.77
N ASP A 33 -7.40 -10.37 -11.19
CA ASP A 33 -8.77 -10.40 -10.66
C ASP A 33 -8.85 -10.38 -9.12
N PRO A 34 -8.19 -9.41 -8.45
CA PRO A 34 -8.16 -9.37 -7.00
C PRO A 34 -9.54 -9.04 -6.42
N VAL A 35 -10.07 -9.92 -5.59
CA VAL A 35 -11.29 -9.71 -4.82
C VAL A 35 -10.91 -9.31 -3.40
N PHE A 36 -11.13 -8.04 -3.06
CA PHE A 36 -10.92 -7.50 -1.72
C PHE A 36 -12.12 -7.80 -0.83
N GLU A 37 -11.87 -8.45 0.29
CA GLU A 37 -12.82 -8.66 1.37
C GLU A 37 -12.30 -7.99 2.63
N ALA A 38 -13.14 -7.92 3.67
CA ALA A 38 -12.79 -7.23 4.91
C ALA A 38 -11.41 -7.64 5.45
N ASN A 39 -11.04 -8.92 5.48
CA ASN A 39 -9.78 -9.38 6.11
C ASN A 39 -8.84 -10.15 5.18
N ARG A 40 -9.12 -10.16 3.87
CA ARG A 40 -8.31 -10.89 2.90
C ARG A 40 -8.45 -10.34 1.49
N VAL A 41 -7.48 -10.66 0.64
CA VAL A 41 -7.55 -10.56 -0.80
C VAL A 41 -7.49 -11.96 -1.40
N THR A 42 -8.46 -12.30 -2.23
CA THR A 42 -8.39 -13.50 -3.06
C THR A 42 -7.94 -13.10 -4.45
N ALA A 43 -6.86 -13.67 -4.94
CA ALA A 43 -6.34 -13.36 -6.27
C ALA A 43 -5.60 -14.56 -6.86
N PHE A 44 -5.38 -14.50 -8.16
CA PHE A 44 -4.37 -15.34 -8.80
C PHE A 44 -3.07 -14.54 -8.88
N ILE A 45 -2.03 -15.06 -8.24
CA ILE A 45 -0.71 -14.42 -8.19
C ILE A 45 0.15 -14.98 -9.32
N THR A 46 0.91 -14.11 -9.97
CA THR A 46 1.95 -14.47 -10.95
C THR A 46 3.22 -13.70 -10.61
N ARG A 47 4.33 -14.42 -10.41
CA ARG A 47 5.61 -13.82 -10.07
C ARG A 47 6.11 -12.97 -11.22
N MET A 48 6.52 -11.77 -10.86
CA MET A 48 7.11 -10.81 -11.78
C MET A 48 8.61 -11.08 -11.89
N SER A 49 9.18 -10.72 -13.03
CA SER A 49 10.63 -10.65 -13.19
C SER A 49 11.21 -9.55 -12.28
N GLU A 50 12.51 -9.63 -12.01
CA GLU A 50 13.22 -8.59 -11.24
C GLU A 50 13.11 -7.22 -11.93
N VAL A 51 13.15 -7.20 -13.27
CA VAL A 51 13.03 -5.97 -14.06
C VAL A 51 11.65 -5.34 -13.88
N GLU A 52 10.57 -6.11 -14.04
CA GLU A 52 9.21 -5.61 -13.84
C GLU A 52 8.96 -5.17 -12.39
N THR A 53 9.54 -5.88 -11.42
CA THR A 53 9.44 -5.54 -9.99
C THR A 53 10.18 -4.24 -9.69
N MET A 54 11.35 -4.05 -10.29
CA MET A 54 12.14 -2.83 -10.18
C MET A 54 11.42 -1.67 -10.83
N GLU A 55 10.85 -1.83 -12.03
CA GLU A 55 10.07 -0.78 -12.70
C GLU A 55 8.88 -0.32 -11.85
N MET A 56 8.08 -1.25 -11.32
CA MET A 56 6.99 -0.96 -10.39
C MET A 56 7.49 -0.21 -9.15
N SER A 57 8.64 -0.60 -8.60
CA SER A 57 9.22 0.05 -7.42
C SER A 57 9.88 1.40 -7.71
N VAL A 58 10.35 1.64 -8.93
CA VAL A 58 10.93 2.94 -9.35
C VAL A 58 9.81 3.93 -9.63
N ILE A 59 8.67 3.49 -10.17
CA ILE A 59 7.46 4.31 -10.35
C ILE A 59 6.97 4.85 -8.98
N ARG A 60 7.15 4.10 -7.89
CA ARG A 60 6.89 4.59 -6.51
C ARG A 60 7.72 5.82 -6.13
N ASN A 61 8.97 5.93 -6.60
CA ASN A 61 9.89 7.01 -6.19
C ASN A 61 9.82 8.25 -7.09
N ASN A 62 9.37 8.10 -8.32
CA ASN A 62 9.22 9.23 -9.24
C ASN A 62 7.87 9.91 -9.01
N TYR A 63 7.91 10.99 -8.22
CA TYR A 63 6.81 11.91 -7.90
C TYR A 63 6.28 12.70 -9.12
N ASP A 64 6.56 12.24 -10.35
CA ASP A 64 6.20 12.94 -11.57
C ASP A 64 4.78 12.53 -11.96
N ALA A 65 3.83 13.42 -11.68
CA ALA A 65 2.38 13.20 -11.85
C ALA A 65 1.96 12.78 -13.27
N ARG A 66 2.86 12.89 -14.26
CA ARG A 66 2.66 12.48 -15.65
C ARG A 66 2.76 10.96 -15.88
N GLN A 67 3.41 10.21 -14.98
CA GLN A 67 3.57 8.76 -15.09
C GLN A 67 2.84 7.98 -13.98
N SER A 68 2.08 8.66 -13.12
CA SER A 68 1.31 8.00 -12.06
C SER A 68 0.36 6.98 -12.66
N ARG A 69 0.44 5.72 -12.20
CA ARG A 69 -0.51 4.65 -12.50
C ARG A 69 -1.38 4.42 -11.28
N ASN A 70 -2.64 4.07 -11.51
CA ASN A 70 -3.52 3.62 -10.44
C ASN A 70 -3.08 2.22 -10.02
N ASP A 71 -2.28 2.11 -8.96
CA ASP A 71 -1.71 0.85 -8.50
C ASP A 71 -1.91 0.65 -6.99
N ILE A 72 -2.08 -0.59 -6.56
CA ILE A 72 -2.10 -0.98 -5.14
C ILE A 72 -0.93 -1.94 -4.90
N LEU A 73 -0.07 -1.59 -3.94
CA LEU A 73 1.06 -2.41 -3.52
C LEU A 73 0.77 -3.01 -2.14
N LEU A 74 0.67 -4.33 -2.09
CA LEU A 74 0.55 -5.11 -0.87
C LEU A 74 1.94 -5.61 -0.47
N TYR A 75 2.51 -5.10 0.60
CA TYR A 75 3.80 -5.58 1.08
C TYR A 75 3.58 -6.80 1.98
N ALA A 76 3.91 -7.97 1.47
CA ALA A 76 3.90 -9.22 2.21
C ALA A 76 5.04 -9.26 3.22
N LYS A 77 4.76 -9.81 4.41
CA LYS A 77 5.80 -10.13 5.39
C LYS A 77 6.83 -11.08 4.76
N PRO A 78 8.14 -10.90 5.00
CA PRO A 78 9.18 -11.69 4.33
C PRO A 78 9.02 -13.20 4.49
N LYS A 79 8.61 -13.66 5.68
CA LYS A 79 8.34 -15.09 5.94
C LYS A 79 7.22 -15.63 5.05
N PHE A 80 6.16 -14.87 4.86
CA PHE A 80 5.06 -15.26 3.98
C PHE A 80 5.49 -15.19 2.51
N ALA A 81 6.10 -14.08 2.07
CA ALA A 81 6.61 -13.91 0.71
C ALA A 81 7.58 -15.03 0.30
N SER A 82 8.44 -15.48 1.24
CA SER A 82 9.39 -16.55 0.98
C SER A 82 8.74 -17.88 0.60
N SER A 83 7.53 -18.14 1.10
CA SER A 83 6.76 -19.37 0.87
C SER A 83 5.85 -19.32 -0.36
N LEU A 84 5.73 -18.15 -0.99
CA LEU A 84 4.84 -17.99 -2.14
C LEU A 84 5.39 -18.69 -3.38
N PRO A 85 4.56 -19.47 -4.10
CA PRO A 85 4.93 -20.04 -5.38
C PRO A 85 5.01 -18.96 -6.46
N ASP A 86 5.58 -19.31 -7.61
CA ASP A 86 5.67 -18.40 -8.74
C ASP A 86 4.29 -18.14 -9.36
N THR A 87 3.35 -19.08 -9.28
CA THR A 87 1.99 -18.90 -9.79
C THR A 87 1.00 -19.73 -8.97
N ALA A 88 -0.05 -19.09 -8.43
CA ALA A 88 -1.10 -19.78 -7.69
C ALA A 88 -2.36 -18.95 -7.52
N LYS A 89 -3.50 -19.61 -7.36
CA LYS A 89 -4.71 -18.99 -6.82
C LYS A 89 -4.69 -19.09 -5.30
N MET A 90 -4.78 -17.97 -4.59
CA MET A 90 -4.71 -17.99 -3.13
C MET A 90 -5.47 -16.87 -2.45
N GLN A 91 -5.61 -17.02 -1.14
CA GLN A 91 -6.12 -16.00 -0.24
C GLN A 91 -4.95 -15.44 0.57
N ILE A 92 -4.82 -14.12 0.55
CA ILE A 92 -3.80 -13.36 1.27
C ILE A 92 -4.51 -12.63 2.41
N PHE A 93 -4.18 -12.96 3.65
CA PHE A 93 -4.85 -12.40 4.82
C PHE A 93 -4.16 -11.13 5.33
N ASP A 94 -4.91 -10.25 5.99
CA ASP A 94 -4.41 -8.96 6.51
C ASP A 94 -3.14 -9.13 7.38
N HIS A 95 -3.13 -10.15 8.24
CA HIS A 95 -2.02 -10.41 9.14
C HIS A 95 -0.72 -10.85 8.43
N GLN A 96 -0.79 -11.22 7.16
CA GLN A 96 0.36 -11.57 6.32
C GLN A 96 0.91 -10.36 5.57
N ILE A 97 0.16 -9.25 5.56
CA ILE A 97 0.54 -7.98 4.98
C ILE A 97 1.14 -7.08 6.05
N GLU A 98 2.26 -6.47 5.74
CA GLU A 98 2.96 -5.53 6.60
C GLU A 98 2.51 -4.08 6.31
N LYS A 99 2.34 -3.76 5.04
CA LYS A 99 2.00 -2.43 4.57
C LYS A 99 1.14 -2.51 3.31
N ILE A 100 0.23 -1.55 3.16
CA ILE A 100 -0.52 -1.33 1.92
C ILE A 100 -0.19 0.09 1.46
N GLU A 101 0.25 0.23 0.21
CA GLU A 101 0.38 1.51 -0.47
C GLU A 101 -0.63 1.57 -1.61
N VAL A 102 -1.29 2.71 -1.75
CA VAL A 102 -2.23 2.97 -2.84
C VAL A 102 -1.69 4.18 -3.58
N CYS A 103 -1.33 3.98 -4.84
CA CYS A 103 -0.89 5.01 -5.76
C CYS A 103 -2.09 5.43 -6.59
N GLU A 104 -2.61 6.64 -6.35
CA GLU A 104 -3.73 7.20 -7.11
C GLU A 104 -3.20 8.16 -8.20
N LEU A 105 -3.76 8.05 -9.41
CA LEU A 105 -3.63 9.02 -10.48
C LEU A 105 -4.21 10.36 -9.99
N ASN A 106 -3.34 11.37 -9.88
CA ASN A 106 -3.71 12.74 -9.51
C ASN A 106 -4.48 12.87 -8.18
N HIS A 107 -3.81 12.70 -7.04
CA HIS A 107 -4.24 13.37 -5.81
C HIS A 107 -3.11 14.17 -5.15
N VAL A 108 -3.14 15.48 -5.42
CA VAL A 108 -2.68 16.54 -4.50
C VAL A 108 -3.56 16.45 -3.24
N ARG A 109 -3.35 15.42 -2.42
CA ARG A 109 -3.90 15.31 -1.06
C ARG A 109 -3.13 14.22 -0.32
N SER A 110 -2.05 14.65 0.31
CA SER A 110 -1.36 13.89 1.35
C SER A 110 -2.36 13.59 2.46
N ILE A 111 -2.89 12.36 2.50
CA ILE A 111 -3.41 11.78 3.75
C ILE A 111 -2.21 11.11 4.43
N GLY A 112 -1.22 11.93 4.77
CA GLY A 112 -0.34 11.65 5.88
C GLY A 112 -1.11 12.02 7.14
N LEU A 113 -1.58 11.03 7.89
CA LEU A 113 -1.88 11.19 9.31
C LEU A 113 -0.57 10.92 10.07
N PRO A 114 0.27 11.92 10.36
CA PRO A 114 1.24 11.76 11.43
C PRO A 114 0.44 11.62 12.73
N LEU A 115 0.50 10.43 13.34
CA LEU A 115 0.06 10.18 14.71
C LEU A 115 1.01 10.85 15.73
N LEU A 116 1.31 12.14 15.54
CA LEU A 116 2.17 12.93 16.41
C LEU A 116 1.62 14.35 16.56
N GLY A 117 1.02 14.61 17.73
CA GLY A 117 1.25 15.88 18.41
C GLY A 117 0.25 17.02 18.28
N CYS A 118 -1.07 16.80 18.28
CA CYS A 118 -2.05 17.90 18.44
C CYS A 118 -2.31 18.33 19.89
N SER A 119 -1.47 17.95 20.86
CA SER A 119 -1.51 18.56 22.21
C SER A 119 -0.72 19.88 22.30
N GLY A 120 0.07 20.24 21.28
CA GLY A 120 0.91 21.45 21.29
C GLY A 120 0.30 22.71 20.68
N LEU A 121 -0.76 22.59 19.86
CA LEU A 121 -1.36 23.75 19.17
C LEU A 121 -2.47 24.45 19.97
N VAL A 122 -3.05 23.79 20.98
CA VAL A 122 -4.10 24.40 21.82
C VAL A 122 -3.51 25.31 22.89
N THR A 123 -2.32 25.02 23.40
CA THR A 123 -1.63 25.88 24.38
C THR A 123 -1.08 27.17 23.77
N LEU A 124 -0.72 27.19 22.49
CA LEU A 124 -0.23 28.41 21.83
C LEU A 124 -1.35 29.44 21.62
N LEU A 125 -2.57 28.99 21.30
CA LEU A 125 -3.73 29.86 21.13
C LEU A 125 -4.21 30.49 22.45
N TYR A 126 -4.10 29.78 23.57
CA TYR A 126 -4.52 30.28 24.88
C TYR A 126 -3.59 31.40 25.43
N LEU A 127 -2.30 31.38 25.07
CA LEU A 127 -1.36 32.43 25.45
C LEU A 127 -1.56 33.73 24.65
N ILE A 128 -2.03 33.64 23.40
CA ILE A 128 -2.22 34.83 22.55
C ILE A 128 -3.50 35.59 22.95
N THR A 129 -4.55 34.89 23.40
CA THR A 129 -5.83 35.53 23.79
C THR A 129 -5.83 36.14 25.18
N ASN A 130 -4.83 35.89 26.03
CA ASN A 130 -4.79 36.40 27.40
C ASN A 130 -3.84 37.59 27.59
N THR A 131 -3.44 38.25 26.50
CA THR A 131 -2.54 39.42 26.51
C THR A 131 -3.15 40.65 25.80
N TYR A 132 -4.48 40.81 25.87
CA TYR A 132 -5.18 42.05 25.52
C TYR A 132 -6.31 42.33 26.52
#